data_AF-X0V626-F1
#
_entry.id   AF-X0V626-F1
#
_cell.length_a   1.000
_cell.length_b   1.000
_cell.length_c   1.000
_cell.angle_alpha   90.00
_cell.angle_beta   90.00
_cell.angle_gamma   90.00
#
_symmetry.space_group_name_H-M   'P 1'
#
loop_
_entity.id
_entity.type
_entity.pdbx_description
1 polymer ?
#
loop_
_entity_poly.entity_id
_entity_poly.type
_entity_poly.pdbx_seq_one_letter_code
_entity_poly.pdbx_strand_id
1 'polypeptide(L)'
;EALYEPSEWGVAPLRFQGGRLVAVGDGEAPQRRVIAAPFVSMTEGTGVVHVAPAFGADDFEIGKEEGLLFYQPVDLRGEMMGDSPFGGRFVKDADPLLLDDLEQRRLLLRRDTIHHTYPFCWRCDTPLLYYAKPSWYIRTTQVKERLLSGNDEIGWHPEHIKSGRFGDWLAHNIDWALSRERYWGTPLPLWRCGSCEHVECVGSLAELREMATDRRAAKALTDLHRPFVDAIELRCPACSGTMRRLPEVLDAWFDSGAMPYAQWHYPFE
;
A
#
# COMPACT_ATOMS: atom_id res chain seq x y z
N GLU A 1 30.28 10.06 -0.27
CA GLU A 1 29.50 10.90 0.66
C GLU A 1 28.02 10.78 0.30
N ALA A 2 27.10 10.85 1.26
CA ALA A 2 25.67 10.81 0.96
C ALA A 2 25.23 12.14 0.33
N LEU A 3 24.30 12.10 -0.63
CA LEU A 3 23.72 13.34 -1.17
C LEU A 3 22.89 14.07 -0.11
N TYR A 4 22.16 13.28 0.69
CA TYR A 4 21.31 13.70 1.79
C TYR A 4 21.26 12.60 2.86
N GLU A 5 20.98 12.97 4.12
CA GLU A 5 20.90 12.05 5.25
C GLU A 5 19.56 12.23 5.98
N PRO A 6 18.52 11.45 5.63
CA PRO A 6 17.17 11.62 6.20
C PRO A 6 17.11 11.50 7.74
N SER A 7 18.02 10.75 8.35
CA SER A 7 18.08 10.63 9.81
C SER A 7 18.42 11.96 10.49
N GLU A 8 19.20 12.85 9.85
CA GLU A 8 19.47 14.20 10.34
C GLU A 8 18.23 15.11 10.28
N TRP A 9 17.22 14.71 9.50
CA TRP A 9 15.93 15.42 9.39
C TRP A 9 14.87 14.84 10.32
N GLY A 10 15.22 13.91 11.21
CA GLY A 10 14.27 13.24 12.09
C GLY A 10 13.44 12.16 11.40
N VAL A 11 13.88 11.68 10.22
CA VAL A 11 13.25 10.53 9.56
C VAL A 11 13.83 9.25 10.16
N ALA A 12 13.00 8.53 10.90
CA ALA A 12 13.41 7.30 11.56
C ALA A 12 13.81 6.22 10.52
N PRO A 13 14.97 5.55 10.71
CA PRO A 13 15.33 4.41 9.90
C PRO A 13 14.43 3.21 10.23
N LEU A 14 13.95 2.54 9.19
CA LEU A 14 13.17 1.31 9.29
C LEU A 14 13.92 0.16 8.61
N ARG A 15 13.59 -1.09 8.97
CA ARG A 15 14.04 -2.29 8.26
C ARG A 15 12.88 -3.25 8.08
N PHE A 16 12.87 -3.98 6.98
CA PHE A 16 11.91 -5.07 6.79
C PHE A 16 12.29 -6.30 7.62
N GLN A 17 11.41 -6.72 8.51
CA GLN A 17 11.56 -7.91 9.35
C GLN A 17 10.21 -8.63 9.47
N GLY A 18 10.17 -9.92 9.12
CA GLY A 18 8.99 -10.76 9.34
C GLY A 18 7.70 -10.25 8.65
N GLY A 19 7.82 -9.63 7.47
CA GLY A 19 6.65 -9.11 6.75
C GLY A 19 6.28 -7.66 7.05
N ARG A 20 6.99 -6.99 7.97
CA ARG A 20 6.68 -5.63 8.43
C ARG A 20 7.92 -4.75 8.43
N LEU A 21 7.73 -3.45 8.26
CA LEU A 21 8.76 -2.47 8.56
C LEU A 21 8.78 -2.22 10.07
N VAL A 22 9.96 -2.37 10.68
CA VAL A 22 10.20 -2.13 12.10
C VAL A 22 11.23 -1.02 12.25
N ALA A 23 11.09 -0.21 13.29
CA ALA A 23 12.11 0.77 13.64
C ALA A 23 13.41 0.06 14.02
N VAL A 24 14.53 0.50 13.47
CA VAL A 24 15.86 0.13 13.96
C VAL A 24 16.31 1.15 15.00
N GLY A 25 17.04 0.67 16.00
CA GLY A 25 17.53 1.54 17.09
C GLY A 25 18.48 2.63 16.61
N ASP A 26 18.59 3.70 17.38
CA ASP A 26 19.48 4.82 17.09
C ASP A 26 20.93 4.35 16.99
N GLY A 27 21.57 4.55 15.83
CA GLY A 27 22.99 4.26 15.60
C GLY A 27 23.30 3.28 14.46
N GLU A 28 22.30 2.65 13.85
CA GLU A 28 22.54 1.86 12.64
C GLU A 28 22.72 2.78 11.41
N ALA A 29 23.94 2.86 10.89
CA ALA A 29 24.26 3.66 9.71
C ALA A 29 23.80 2.97 8.41
N PRO A 30 23.34 3.72 7.39
CA PRO A 30 22.99 3.15 6.09
C PRO A 30 24.18 2.44 5.44
N GLN A 31 23.99 1.17 5.06
CA GLN A 31 24.97 0.44 4.26
C GLN A 31 24.88 0.91 2.80
N ARG A 32 25.81 1.79 2.42
CA ARG A 32 25.90 2.32 1.05
C ARG A 32 26.88 1.49 0.24
N ARG A 33 26.35 0.69 -0.68
CA ARG A 33 27.14 -0.18 -1.56
C ARG A 33 26.45 -0.30 -2.92
N VAL A 34 27.23 -0.69 -3.92
CA VAL A 34 26.68 -1.08 -5.22
C VAL A 34 26.18 -2.52 -5.10
N ILE A 35 24.96 -2.75 -5.56
CA ILE A 35 24.30 -4.05 -5.58
C ILE A 35 23.99 -4.44 -7.02
N ALA A 36 24.15 -5.72 -7.35
CA ALA A 36 23.80 -6.23 -8.67
C ALA A 36 22.27 -6.38 -8.73
N ALA A 37 21.65 -5.80 -9.76
CA ALA A 37 20.19 -5.78 -9.89
C ALA A 37 19.80 -6.14 -11.33
N PRO A 38 18.95 -7.17 -11.54
CA PRO A 38 18.60 -7.64 -12.88
C PRO A 38 17.65 -6.71 -13.64
N PHE A 39 16.99 -5.77 -12.96
CA PHE A 39 16.04 -4.82 -13.56
C PHE A 39 16.72 -3.60 -14.21
N VAL A 40 18.05 -3.48 -14.12
CA VAL A 40 18.79 -2.33 -14.67
C VAL A 40 18.80 -2.40 -16.20
N SER A 41 18.29 -1.36 -16.84
CA SER A 41 18.33 -1.22 -18.30
C SER A 41 19.70 -0.75 -18.79
N MET A 42 20.15 -1.31 -19.91
CA MET A 42 21.35 -0.86 -20.65
C MET A 42 21.02 0.08 -21.80
N THR A 43 19.74 0.33 -22.07
CA THR A 43 19.29 1.18 -23.20
C THR A 43 18.89 2.58 -22.76
N GLU A 44 18.62 2.78 -21.47
CA GLU A 44 18.16 4.04 -20.88
C GLU A 44 18.93 4.38 -19.60
N GLY A 45 19.06 5.67 -19.30
CA GLY A 45 19.81 6.14 -18.12
C GLY A 45 21.32 5.97 -18.28
N THR A 46 21.98 5.53 -17.21
CA THR A 46 23.46 5.42 -17.13
C THR A 46 23.96 3.98 -16.93
N GLY A 47 23.05 3.00 -16.83
CA GLY A 47 23.38 1.66 -16.34
C GLY A 47 23.60 1.58 -14.83
N VAL A 48 23.33 2.65 -14.08
CA VAL A 48 23.34 2.69 -12.61
C VAL A 48 22.04 3.31 -12.12
N VAL A 49 21.32 2.60 -11.25
CA VAL A 49 20.01 3.02 -10.73
C VAL A 49 20.14 3.41 -9.26
N HIS A 50 19.57 4.57 -8.89
CA HIS A 50 19.41 4.96 -7.50
C HIS A 50 18.30 4.12 -6.86
N VAL A 51 18.59 3.52 -5.71
CA VAL A 51 17.64 2.67 -4.97
C VAL A 51 17.10 3.43 -3.76
N ALA A 52 15.78 3.59 -3.72
CA ALA A 52 15.03 4.17 -2.63
C ALA A 52 13.86 3.22 -2.25
N PRO A 53 14.08 2.26 -1.33
CA PRO A 53 13.15 1.15 -1.07
C PRO A 53 11.72 1.56 -0.67
N ALA A 54 11.53 2.80 -0.23
CA ALA A 54 10.23 3.36 0.14
C ALA A 54 9.35 3.82 -1.04
N PHE A 55 9.91 3.94 -2.26
CA PHE A 55 9.27 4.66 -3.37
C PHE A 55 9.29 3.91 -4.72
N GLY A 56 9.77 2.66 -4.76
CA GLY A 56 9.77 1.83 -5.96
C GLY A 56 9.53 0.37 -5.60
N ALA A 57 8.81 -0.38 -6.46
CA ALA A 57 8.53 -1.79 -6.19
C ALA A 57 9.80 -2.66 -6.27
N ASP A 58 10.59 -2.48 -7.32
CA ASP A 58 11.87 -3.18 -7.49
C ASP A 58 12.87 -2.78 -6.39
N ASP A 59 12.93 -1.49 -6.05
CA ASP A 59 13.73 -0.94 -4.95
C ASP A 59 13.33 -1.54 -3.60
N PHE A 60 12.02 -1.73 -3.37
CA PHE A 60 11.48 -2.34 -2.16
C PHE A 60 11.91 -3.80 -2.05
N GLU A 61 11.81 -4.57 -3.13
CA GLU A 61 12.18 -6.00 -3.13
C GLU A 61 13.69 -6.19 -2.98
N ILE A 62 14.52 -5.49 -3.75
CA ILE A 62 15.98 -5.60 -3.59
C ILE A 62 16.44 -5.03 -2.24
N GLY A 63 15.78 -3.98 -1.74
CA GLY A 63 16.05 -3.43 -0.42
C GLY A 63 15.76 -4.44 0.70
N LYS A 64 14.73 -5.27 0.55
CA LYS A 64 14.44 -6.39 1.46
C LYS A 64 15.50 -7.47 1.38
N GLU A 65 15.84 -7.92 0.18
CA GLU A 65 16.83 -8.98 -0.05
C GLU A 65 18.21 -8.61 0.50
N GLU A 66 18.63 -7.36 0.27
CA GLU A 66 19.94 -6.84 0.68
C GLU A 66 19.98 -6.27 2.10
N GLY A 67 18.85 -6.30 2.83
CA GLY A 67 18.75 -5.85 4.22
C GLY A 67 18.94 -4.33 4.40
N LEU A 68 18.62 -3.54 3.37
CA LEU A 68 18.79 -2.09 3.37
C LEU A 68 17.87 -1.41 4.39
N LEU A 69 18.27 -0.20 4.81
CA LEU A 69 17.42 0.67 5.59
C LEU A 69 16.36 1.32 4.69
N PHE A 70 15.16 1.46 5.25
CA PHE A 70 14.00 2.09 4.66
C PHE A 70 13.83 3.46 5.32
N TYR A 71 13.96 4.51 4.53
CA TYR A 71 13.66 5.87 4.95
C TYR A 71 12.40 6.34 4.22
N GLN A 72 11.46 6.88 4.98
CA GLN A 72 10.22 7.45 4.45
C GLN A 72 10.22 8.99 4.63
N PRO A 73 11.05 9.76 3.93
CA PRO A 73 11.19 11.22 4.12
C PRO A 73 10.00 12.04 3.59
N VAL A 74 8.92 11.39 3.18
CA VAL A 74 7.71 12.01 2.63
C VAL A 74 6.52 11.53 3.45
N ASP A 75 5.65 12.44 3.87
CA ASP A 75 4.46 12.09 4.66
C ASP A 75 3.29 11.63 3.79
N LEU A 76 2.16 11.28 4.41
CA LEU A 76 0.95 10.83 3.73
C LEU A 76 0.24 11.92 2.91
N ARG A 77 0.64 13.19 3.04
CA ARG A 77 0.16 14.31 2.21
C ARG A 77 1.04 14.50 0.96
N GLY A 78 2.14 13.75 0.86
CA GLY A 78 3.13 13.91 -0.20
C GLY A 78 4.09 15.06 0.07
N GLU A 79 4.20 15.52 1.32
CA GLU A 79 5.11 16.60 1.71
C GLU A 79 6.42 16.03 2.28
N MET A 80 7.55 16.68 1.98
CA MET A 80 8.84 16.36 2.58
C MET A 80 8.78 16.56 4.11
N MET A 81 9.25 15.59 4.87
CA MET A 81 9.17 15.59 6.33
C MET A 81 10.37 16.28 6.99
N GLY A 82 10.17 16.59 8.28
CA GLY A 82 11.23 16.92 9.20
C GLY A 82 11.93 18.25 8.92
N ASP A 83 13.12 18.40 9.49
CA ASP A 83 13.97 19.59 9.32
C ASP A 83 14.76 19.56 8.01
N SER A 84 14.26 18.85 7.01
CA SER A 84 14.89 18.85 5.69
C SER A 84 14.86 20.26 5.09
N PRO A 85 15.83 20.64 4.23
CA PRO A 85 15.81 21.92 3.54
C PRO A 85 14.54 22.19 2.70
N PHE A 86 13.75 21.13 2.46
CA PHE A 86 12.54 21.13 1.65
C PHE A 86 11.28 20.83 2.47
N GLY A 87 11.39 20.79 3.81
CA GLY A 87 10.32 20.39 4.72
C GLY A 87 9.00 21.16 4.50
N GLY A 88 7.88 20.44 4.55
CA GLY A 88 6.54 20.97 4.36
C GLY A 88 6.17 21.31 2.91
N ARG A 89 7.04 21.03 1.93
CA ARG A 89 6.73 21.19 0.51
C ARG A 89 6.28 19.88 -0.10
N PHE A 90 5.30 19.94 -1.00
CA PHE A 90 4.95 18.81 -1.85
C PHE A 90 6.17 18.39 -2.68
N VAL A 91 6.38 17.07 -2.85
CA VAL A 91 7.61 16.54 -3.48
C VAL A 91 7.90 17.13 -4.86
N LYS A 92 6.89 17.38 -5.69
CA LYS A 92 7.09 17.98 -7.02
C LYS A 92 7.49 19.45 -6.98
N ASP A 93 7.08 20.16 -5.93
CA ASP A 93 7.50 21.55 -5.69
C ASP A 93 8.93 21.61 -5.11
N ALA A 94 9.40 20.51 -4.51
CA ALA A 94 10.78 20.38 -4.02
C ALA A 94 11.79 20.04 -5.13
N ASP A 95 11.36 19.41 -6.23
CA ASP A 95 12.24 18.99 -7.35
C ASP A 95 13.17 20.13 -7.86
N PRO A 96 12.68 21.36 -8.14
CA PRO A 96 13.58 22.44 -8.60
C PRO A 96 14.60 22.86 -7.54
N LEU A 97 14.21 22.89 -6.27
CA LEU A 97 15.08 23.29 -5.15
C LEU A 97 16.18 22.25 -4.90
N LEU A 98 15.85 20.97 -5.04
CA LEU A 98 16.80 19.86 -4.97
C LEU A 98 17.85 19.97 -6.08
N LEU A 99 17.41 20.25 -7.32
CA LEU A 99 18.32 20.42 -8.45
C LEU A 99 19.26 21.61 -8.24
N ASP A 100 18.74 22.74 -7.75
CA ASP A 100 19.53 23.94 -7.48
C ASP A 100 20.57 23.71 -6.36
N ASP A 101 20.21 22.97 -5.30
CA ASP A 101 21.14 22.57 -4.23
C ASP A 101 22.26 21.65 -4.75
N LEU A 102 21.92 20.64 -5.56
CA LEU A 102 22.92 19.73 -6.16
C LEU A 102 23.85 20.47 -7.13
N GLU A 103 23.36 21.45 -7.87
CA GLU A 103 24.16 22.31 -8.73
C GLU A 103 25.13 23.19 -7.92
N GLN A 104 24.64 23.84 -6.86
CA GLN A 104 25.46 24.66 -5.96
C GLN A 104 26.59 23.86 -5.30
N ARG A 105 26.31 22.61 -4.90
CA ARG A 105 27.30 21.68 -4.34
C ARG A 105 28.20 21.03 -5.39
N ARG A 106 28.01 21.32 -6.68
CA ARG A 106 28.75 20.75 -7.82
C ARG A 106 28.64 19.21 -7.90
N LEU A 107 27.48 18.67 -7.51
CA LEU A 107 27.16 17.25 -7.55
C LEU A 107 26.23 16.89 -8.73
N LEU A 108 25.72 17.89 -9.46
CA LEU A 108 24.87 17.71 -10.62
C LEU A 108 25.70 17.66 -11.92
N LEU A 109 25.71 16.52 -12.59
CA LEU A 109 26.41 16.36 -13.87
C LEU A 109 25.63 16.98 -15.05
N ARG A 110 24.32 16.76 -15.08
CA ARG A 110 23.44 17.15 -16.19
C ARG A 110 22.01 17.33 -15.70
N ARG A 111 21.32 18.36 -16.20
CA ARG A 111 19.91 18.68 -15.95
C ARG A 111 19.20 18.83 -17.29
N ASP A 112 18.14 18.06 -17.51
CA ASP A 112 17.32 18.12 -18.71
C ASP A 112 15.85 17.87 -18.38
N THR A 113 14.96 18.19 -19.33
CA THR A 113 13.53 17.88 -19.25
C THR A 113 13.21 16.68 -20.12
N ILE A 114 12.54 15.69 -19.53
CA ILE A 114 12.07 14.48 -20.22
C ILE A 114 10.54 14.55 -20.32
N HIS A 115 10.02 14.30 -21.52
CA HIS A 115 8.58 14.18 -21.75
C HIS A 115 8.19 12.71 -21.80
N HIS A 116 7.32 12.29 -20.88
CA HIS A 116 6.88 10.90 -20.76
C HIS A 116 5.46 10.80 -20.19
N THR A 117 4.89 9.59 -20.22
CA THR A 117 3.64 9.29 -19.53
C THR A 117 3.91 9.06 -18.06
N TYR A 118 3.11 9.68 -17.19
CA TYR A 118 3.21 9.54 -15.73
C TYR A 118 1.82 9.25 -15.13
N PRO A 119 1.70 8.45 -14.06
CA PRO A 119 0.41 8.16 -13.44
C PRO A 119 -0.14 9.35 -12.65
N PHE A 120 -1.41 9.67 -12.88
CA PHE A 120 -2.16 10.70 -12.15
C PHE A 120 -3.40 10.10 -11.51
N CYS A 121 -3.87 10.72 -10.43
CA CYS A 121 -5.12 10.34 -9.79
C CYS A 121 -6.29 10.56 -10.78
N TRP A 122 -7.02 9.49 -11.11
CA TRP A 122 -8.14 9.51 -12.06
C TRP A 122 -9.32 10.40 -11.68
N ARG A 123 -9.33 10.98 -10.47
CA ARG A 123 -10.39 11.88 -9.98
C ARG A 123 -9.97 13.34 -9.89
N CYS A 124 -8.72 13.61 -9.54
CA CYS A 124 -8.28 14.97 -9.18
C CYS A 124 -6.99 15.40 -9.89
N ASP A 125 -6.47 14.58 -10.81
CA ASP A 125 -5.31 14.89 -11.64
C ASP A 125 -4.03 15.24 -10.87
N THR A 126 -3.95 14.85 -9.59
CA THR A 126 -2.72 14.98 -8.79
C THR A 126 -1.74 13.90 -9.20
N PRO A 127 -0.43 14.21 -9.40
CA PRO A 127 0.57 13.21 -9.73
C PRO A 127 0.68 12.18 -8.61
N LEU A 128 0.63 10.89 -8.97
CA LEU A 128 0.70 9.81 -8.00
C LEU A 128 2.16 9.53 -7.62
N LEU A 129 2.35 9.11 -6.37
CA LEU A 129 3.63 8.66 -5.85
C LEU A 129 3.52 7.17 -5.53
N TYR A 130 4.47 6.37 -5.99
CA TYR A 130 4.68 5.05 -5.41
C TYR A 130 5.16 5.25 -3.98
N TYR A 131 4.48 4.62 -3.03
CA TYR A 131 4.67 4.89 -1.62
C TYR A 131 4.50 3.59 -0.82
N ALA A 132 5.54 3.19 -0.10
CA ALA A 132 5.51 2.03 0.78
C ALA A 132 4.62 2.32 2.00
N LYS A 133 3.47 1.64 2.06
CA LYS A 133 2.54 1.70 3.20
C LYS A 133 1.94 0.33 3.48
N PRO A 134 1.59 0.03 4.74
CA PRO A 134 0.77 -1.13 5.06
C PRO A 134 -0.55 -1.08 4.26
N SER A 135 -0.95 -2.22 3.70
CA SER A 135 -2.22 -2.38 3.02
C SER A 135 -2.63 -3.85 3.07
N TRP A 136 -3.93 -4.11 3.00
CA TRP A 136 -4.50 -5.45 2.84
C TRP A 136 -4.61 -5.78 1.36
N TYR A 137 -4.20 -7.01 1.02
CA TYR A 137 -4.24 -7.52 -0.33
C TYR A 137 -5.03 -8.82 -0.39
N ILE A 138 -5.74 -9.03 -1.49
CA ILE A 138 -6.22 -10.36 -1.87
C ILE A 138 -5.13 -10.97 -2.76
N ARG A 139 -4.66 -12.17 -2.39
CA ARG A 139 -3.66 -12.92 -3.16
C ARG A 139 -4.25 -13.51 -4.43
N THR A 140 -4.62 -12.66 -5.38
CA THR A 140 -5.22 -13.04 -6.67
C THR A 140 -4.22 -13.81 -7.54
N THR A 141 -2.92 -13.60 -7.36
CA THR A 141 -1.86 -14.34 -8.04
C THR A 141 -1.96 -15.85 -7.81
N GLN A 142 -2.44 -16.30 -6.65
CA GLN A 142 -2.61 -17.73 -6.33
C GLN A 142 -3.66 -18.41 -7.21
N VAL A 143 -4.61 -17.65 -7.77
CA VAL A 143 -5.70 -18.18 -8.61
C VAL A 143 -5.60 -17.72 -10.06
N LYS A 144 -4.45 -17.18 -10.49
CA LYS A 144 -4.21 -16.65 -11.84
C LYS A 144 -4.63 -17.61 -12.95
N GLU A 145 -4.23 -18.88 -12.86
CA GLU A 145 -4.60 -19.90 -13.86
C GLU A 145 -6.12 -20.10 -13.97
N ARG A 146 -6.84 -20.01 -12.84
CA ARG A 146 -8.31 -20.10 -12.83
C ARG A 146 -8.97 -18.85 -13.43
N LEU A 147 -8.35 -17.67 -13.26
CA LEU A 147 -8.84 -16.44 -13.89
C LEU A 147 -8.69 -16.51 -15.41
N LEU A 148 -7.55 -17.03 -15.90
CA LEU A 148 -7.31 -17.23 -17.32
C LEU A 148 -8.28 -18.27 -17.91
N SER A 149 -8.43 -19.44 -17.27
CA SER A 149 -9.35 -20.46 -17.76
C SER A 149 -10.81 -19.97 -17.76
N GLY A 150 -11.22 -19.23 -16.73
CA GLY A 150 -12.55 -18.63 -16.68
C GLY A 150 -12.77 -17.58 -17.76
N ASN A 151 -11.73 -16.80 -18.10
CA ASN A 151 -11.78 -15.84 -19.20
C ASN A 151 -11.96 -16.51 -20.58
N ASP A 152 -11.39 -17.69 -20.78
CA ASP A 152 -11.49 -18.44 -22.03
C ASP A 152 -12.93 -18.89 -22.33
N GLU A 153 -13.71 -19.17 -21.28
CA GLU A 153 -15.13 -19.55 -21.38
C GLU A 153 -16.05 -18.39 -21.78
N ILE A 154 -15.60 -17.13 -21.63
CA ILE A 154 -16.43 -15.95 -21.88
C ILE A 154 -16.57 -15.67 -23.39
N GLY A 155 -17.79 -15.41 -23.85
CA GLY A 155 -18.08 -14.95 -25.22
C GLY A 155 -17.81 -13.45 -25.39
N TRP A 156 -16.55 -13.05 -25.54
CA TRP A 156 -16.16 -11.64 -25.71
C TRP A 156 -16.59 -11.05 -27.06
N HIS A 157 -17.10 -9.82 -27.02
CA HIS A 157 -17.37 -9.01 -28.21
C HIS A 157 -16.77 -7.61 -28.03
N PRO A 158 -15.74 -7.22 -28.81
CA PRO A 158 -15.07 -8.00 -29.85
C PRO A 158 -14.12 -9.09 -29.30
N GLU A 159 -13.91 -10.14 -30.09
CA GLU A 159 -13.20 -11.36 -29.65
C GLU A 159 -11.76 -11.11 -29.20
N HIS A 160 -11.04 -10.21 -29.87
CA HIS A 160 -9.63 -9.90 -29.58
C HIS A 160 -9.40 -9.32 -28.17
N ILE A 161 -10.45 -8.91 -27.43
CA ILE A 161 -10.31 -8.45 -26.04
C ILE A 161 -9.97 -9.63 -25.11
N LYS A 162 -10.47 -10.83 -25.42
CA LYS A 162 -10.23 -12.05 -24.64
C LYS A 162 -8.75 -12.33 -24.47
N SER A 163 -8.01 -12.37 -25.59
CA SER A 163 -6.59 -12.69 -25.63
C SER A 163 -5.69 -11.46 -25.66
N GLY A 164 -6.21 -10.28 -26.01
CA GLY A 164 -5.50 -9.01 -25.95
C GLY A 164 -5.70 -8.32 -24.60
N ARG A 165 -6.30 -7.13 -24.60
CA ARG A 165 -6.33 -6.21 -23.44
C ARG A 165 -6.64 -6.87 -22.08
N PHE A 166 -7.65 -7.73 -21.99
CA PHE A 166 -8.03 -8.35 -20.72
C PHE A 166 -7.20 -9.61 -20.42
N GLY A 167 -6.95 -10.45 -21.42
CA GLY A 167 -6.06 -11.61 -21.30
C GLY A 167 -4.65 -11.24 -20.88
N ASP A 168 -4.05 -10.23 -21.52
CA ASP A 168 -2.71 -9.70 -21.19
C ASP A 168 -2.66 -9.14 -19.77
N TRP A 169 -3.74 -8.47 -19.32
CA TRP A 169 -3.86 -7.95 -17.97
C TRP A 169 -3.92 -9.08 -16.93
N LEU A 170 -4.69 -10.15 -17.18
CA LEU A 170 -4.72 -11.34 -16.33
C LEU A 170 -3.39 -12.09 -16.32
N ALA A 171 -2.71 -12.17 -17.47
CA ALA A 171 -1.41 -12.81 -17.61
C ALA A 171 -0.30 -12.09 -16.81
N HIS A 172 -0.48 -10.81 -16.50
CA HIS A 172 0.44 -10.04 -15.65
C HIS A 172 -0.22 -9.61 -14.33
N ASN A 173 -1.26 -10.34 -13.89
CA ASN A 173 -2.00 -10.04 -12.67
C ASN A 173 -1.06 -9.93 -11.45
N ILE A 174 -1.24 -8.85 -10.70
CA ILE A 174 -0.63 -8.62 -9.40
C ILE A 174 -1.67 -8.77 -8.29
N ASP A 175 -1.21 -8.96 -7.05
CA ASP A 175 -2.13 -9.05 -5.91
C ASP A 175 -2.94 -7.75 -5.76
N TRP A 176 -4.24 -7.91 -5.49
CA TRP A 176 -5.17 -6.78 -5.47
C TRP A 176 -5.11 -6.07 -4.13
N ALA A 177 -4.62 -4.82 -4.13
CA ALA A 177 -4.70 -3.92 -2.99
C ALA A 177 -6.17 -3.60 -2.65
N LEU A 178 -6.70 -4.18 -1.57
CA LEU A 178 -8.11 -4.15 -1.21
C LEU A 178 -8.47 -2.99 -0.26
N SER A 179 -7.63 -2.71 0.73
CA SER A 179 -7.98 -1.72 1.76
C SER A 179 -7.86 -0.28 1.26
N ARG A 180 -8.71 0.60 1.78
CA ARG A 180 -8.72 2.05 1.52
C ARG A 180 -8.83 2.80 2.85
N GLU A 181 -7.96 3.79 3.06
CA GLU A 181 -8.05 4.70 4.21
C GLU A 181 -9.05 5.82 3.93
N ARG A 182 -10.34 5.46 3.92
CA ARG A 182 -11.46 6.37 3.64
C ARG A 182 -12.56 6.21 4.69
N TYR A 183 -13.53 7.12 4.65
CA TYR A 183 -14.63 7.16 5.60
C TYR A 183 -15.90 6.48 5.10
N TRP A 184 -16.22 6.63 3.81
CA TRP A 184 -17.43 6.10 3.19
C TRP A 184 -17.11 4.90 2.29
N GLY A 185 -17.69 3.75 2.63
CA GLY A 185 -17.51 2.46 1.95
C GLY A 185 -17.77 1.31 2.92
N THR A 186 -17.83 0.08 2.40
CA THR A 186 -18.00 -1.13 3.23
C THR A 186 -16.81 -1.29 4.18
N PRO A 187 -17.00 -1.27 5.51
CA PRO A 187 -15.89 -1.39 6.45
C PRO A 187 -15.19 -2.75 6.33
N LEU A 188 -13.85 -2.75 6.33
CA LEU A 188 -13.08 -4.00 6.35
C LEU A 188 -13.39 -4.75 7.66
N PRO A 189 -13.93 -5.99 7.62
CA PRO A 189 -14.47 -6.67 8.79
C PRO A 189 -13.38 -7.38 9.62
N LEU A 190 -12.25 -6.71 9.80
CA LEU A 190 -11.10 -7.23 10.54
C LEU A 190 -10.95 -6.50 11.87
N TRP A 191 -10.88 -7.26 12.95
CA TRP A 191 -10.57 -6.76 14.29
C TRP A 191 -9.17 -7.22 14.69
N ARG A 192 -8.37 -6.31 15.26
CA ARG A 192 -7.03 -6.62 15.77
C ARG A 192 -7.01 -6.50 17.29
N CYS A 193 -6.45 -7.51 17.96
CA CYS A 193 -6.21 -7.47 19.39
C CYS A 193 -5.07 -6.52 19.74
N GLY A 194 -5.28 -5.61 20.69
CA GLY A 194 -4.22 -4.71 21.16
C GLY A 194 -3.15 -5.39 22.02
N SER A 195 -3.40 -6.62 22.50
CA SER A 195 -2.50 -7.33 23.42
C SER A 195 -1.62 -8.38 22.75
N CYS A 196 -2.15 -9.17 21.82
CA CYS A 196 -1.42 -10.26 21.15
C CYS A 196 -1.32 -10.11 19.63
N GLU A 197 -1.76 -8.98 19.07
CA GLU A 197 -1.81 -8.71 17.62
C GLU A 197 -2.66 -9.68 16.77
N HIS A 198 -3.34 -10.66 17.36
CA HIS A 198 -4.28 -11.56 16.67
C HIS A 198 -5.29 -10.76 15.86
N VAL A 199 -5.55 -11.18 14.63
CA VAL A 199 -6.54 -10.57 13.73
C VAL A 199 -7.67 -11.56 13.50
N GLU A 200 -8.90 -11.15 13.74
CA GLU A 200 -10.11 -11.92 13.50
C GLU A 200 -10.92 -11.31 12.37
N CYS A 201 -11.45 -12.15 11.46
CA CYS A 201 -12.32 -11.73 10.36
C CYS A 201 -13.76 -12.09 10.69
N VAL A 202 -14.60 -11.08 10.92
CA VAL A 202 -16.01 -11.29 11.28
C VAL A 202 -16.85 -11.44 10.02
N GLY A 203 -17.41 -12.63 9.81
CA GLY A 203 -18.18 -13.00 8.62
C GLY A 203 -19.68 -12.72 8.70
N SER A 204 -20.23 -12.41 9.88
CA SER A 204 -21.67 -12.13 10.02
C SER A 204 -22.04 -11.21 11.19
N LEU A 205 -23.25 -10.67 11.15
CA LEU A 205 -23.85 -9.94 12.27
C LEU A 205 -24.05 -10.81 13.52
N ALA A 206 -24.35 -12.09 13.33
CA ALA A 206 -24.53 -13.02 14.44
C ALA A 206 -23.20 -13.21 15.20
N GLU A 207 -22.13 -13.45 14.45
CA GLU A 207 -20.77 -13.58 14.98
C GLU A 207 -20.31 -12.29 15.67
N LEU A 208 -20.51 -11.12 15.04
CA LEU A 208 -20.19 -9.82 15.65
C LEU A 208 -20.85 -9.67 17.04
N ARG A 209 -22.14 -9.99 17.14
CA ARG A 209 -22.91 -9.90 18.39
C ARG A 209 -22.45 -10.90 19.44
N GLU A 210 -22.01 -12.08 19.04
CA GLU A 210 -21.49 -13.10 19.95
C GLU A 210 -20.15 -12.69 20.55
N MET A 211 -19.26 -12.15 19.72
CA MET A 211 -17.90 -11.74 20.06
C MET A 211 -17.83 -10.40 20.81
N ALA A 212 -18.81 -9.52 20.62
CA ALA A 212 -18.84 -8.18 21.20
C ALA A 212 -18.69 -8.17 22.73
N THR A 213 -17.85 -7.27 23.24
CA THR A 213 -17.68 -7.01 24.68
C THR A 213 -19.00 -6.53 25.29
N ASP A 214 -19.67 -5.57 24.64
CA ASP A 214 -21.02 -5.13 24.92
C ASP A 214 -22.03 -5.71 23.89
N ARG A 215 -22.68 -6.81 24.28
CA ARG A 215 -23.70 -7.47 23.46
C ARG A 215 -24.95 -6.61 23.25
N ARG A 216 -25.25 -5.67 24.15
CA ARG A 216 -26.42 -4.78 24.00
C ARG A 216 -26.14 -3.74 22.92
N ALA A 217 -24.96 -3.13 22.94
CA ALA A 217 -24.52 -2.21 21.89
C ALA A 217 -24.52 -2.90 20.51
N ALA A 218 -23.93 -4.09 20.40
CA ALA A 218 -23.90 -4.83 19.14
C ALA A 218 -25.28 -5.27 18.62
N LYS A 219 -26.24 -5.52 19.53
CA LYS A 219 -27.65 -5.79 19.15
C LYS A 219 -28.39 -4.54 18.69
N ALA A 220 -28.08 -3.38 19.28
CA ALA A 220 -28.67 -2.10 18.92
C ALA A 220 -28.07 -1.49 17.64
N LEU A 221 -26.96 -2.04 17.14
CA LEU A 221 -26.33 -1.59 15.90
C LEU A 221 -27.21 -1.92 14.69
N THR A 222 -27.79 -0.90 14.07
CA THR A 222 -28.62 -1.00 12.87
C THR A 222 -27.89 -0.59 11.60
N ASP A 223 -26.82 0.20 11.73
CA ASP A 223 -25.98 0.67 10.63
C ASP A 223 -24.55 0.15 10.84
N LEU A 224 -24.03 -0.57 9.85
CA LEU A 224 -22.69 -1.17 9.90
C LEU A 224 -21.62 -0.28 9.28
N HIS A 225 -21.97 0.93 8.82
CA HIS A 225 -20.99 1.87 8.32
C HIS A 225 -20.14 2.48 9.45
N ARG A 226 -19.02 3.07 9.05
CA ARG A 226 -18.30 4.02 9.90
C ARG A 226 -19.19 5.26 10.13
N PRO A 227 -19.19 5.85 11.34
CA PRO A 227 -18.35 5.52 12.49
C PRO A 227 -18.96 4.45 13.43
N PHE A 228 -20.18 3.99 13.19
CA PHE A 228 -20.94 3.21 14.16
C PHE A 228 -20.30 1.86 14.48
N VAL A 229 -19.86 1.12 13.46
CA VAL A 229 -19.19 -0.18 13.66
C VAL A 229 -17.82 -0.04 14.34
N ASP A 230 -17.17 1.11 14.24
CA ASP A 230 -15.85 1.36 14.85
C ASP A 230 -15.92 1.38 16.38
N ALA A 231 -17.10 1.63 16.96
CA ALA A 231 -17.33 1.63 18.40
C ALA A 231 -17.51 0.22 19.00
N ILE A 232 -17.67 -0.81 18.16
CA ILE A 232 -17.86 -2.19 18.62
C ILE A 232 -16.51 -2.84 18.89
N GLU A 233 -16.22 -3.08 20.17
CA GLU A 233 -15.07 -3.85 20.62
C GLU A 233 -15.42 -5.33 20.77
N LEU A 234 -14.47 -6.21 20.47
CA LEU A 234 -14.64 -7.67 20.57
C LEU A 234 -13.73 -8.25 21.65
N ARG A 235 -14.15 -9.38 22.25
CA ARG A 235 -13.27 -10.23 23.06
C ARG A 235 -12.33 -11.00 22.13
N CYS A 236 -11.03 -10.97 22.42
CA CYS A 236 -10.07 -11.75 21.65
C CYS A 236 -10.28 -13.26 21.90
N PRO A 237 -10.31 -14.10 20.85
CA PRO A 237 -10.39 -15.55 21.03
C PRO A 237 -9.04 -16.17 21.46
N ALA A 238 -7.92 -15.50 21.13
CA ALA A 238 -6.58 -16.00 21.41
C ALA A 238 -6.03 -15.59 22.78
N CYS A 239 -6.61 -14.57 23.43
CA CYS A 239 -6.20 -14.09 24.76
C CYS A 239 -7.33 -13.33 25.45
N SER A 240 -7.13 -12.85 26.67
CA SER A 240 -8.14 -12.06 27.41
C SER A 240 -8.21 -10.58 26.99
N GLY A 241 -7.55 -10.21 25.89
CA GLY A 241 -7.47 -8.84 25.41
C GLY A 241 -8.72 -8.37 24.67
N THR A 242 -8.79 -7.06 24.44
CA THR A 242 -9.85 -6.42 23.65
C THR A 242 -9.37 -6.19 22.22
N MET A 243 -10.25 -6.39 21.25
CA MET A 243 -9.98 -6.17 19.83
C MET A 243 -10.74 -4.95 19.32
N ARG A 244 -10.10 -4.18 18.44
CA ARG A 244 -10.70 -3.03 17.75
C ARG A 244 -10.67 -3.25 16.25
N ARG A 245 -11.69 -2.76 15.55
CA ARG A 245 -11.75 -2.85 14.09
C ARG A 245 -10.58 -2.06 13.49
N LEU A 246 -10.00 -2.59 12.43
CA LEU A 246 -9.06 -1.83 11.60
C LEU A 246 -9.80 -0.66 10.92
N PRO A 247 -9.22 0.54 10.78
CA PRO A 247 -9.95 1.73 10.32
C PRO A 247 -10.36 1.69 8.84
N GLU A 248 -9.73 0.84 8.02
CA GLU A 248 -9.88 0.81 6.58
C GLU A 248 -11.28 0.36 6.13
N VAL A 249 -11.67 0.82 4.94
CA VAL A 249 -12.84 0.34 4.19
C VAL A 249 -12.36 -0.43 2.95
N LEU A 250 -13.25 -1.19 2.34
CA LEU A 250 -12.97 -1.95 1.12
C LEU A 250 -12.90 -1.04 -0.11
N ASP A 251 -12.18 -1.51 -1.13
CA ASP A 251 -12.21 -0.95 -2.48
C ASP A 251 -13.61 -1.06 -3.08
N ALA A 252 -14.12 0.02 -3.69
CA ALA A 252 -15.48 0.03 -4.23
C ALA A 252 -15.67 -1.00 -5.37
N TRP A 253 -14.59 -1.38 -6.05
CA TRP A 253 -14.62 -2.46 -7.04
C TRP A 253 -14.96 -3.82 -6.42
N PHE A 254 -14.60 -4.04 -5.14
CA PHE A 254 -15.01 -5.22 -4.39
C PHE A 254 -16.53 -5.25 -4.18
N ASP A 255 -17.13 -4.14 -3.78
CA ASP A 255 -18.58 -4.02 -3.63
C ASP A 255 -19.29 -4.33 -4.95
N SER A 256 -18.83 -3.74 -6.06
CA SER A 256 -19.41 -4.00 -7.38
C SER A 256 -19.18 -5.44 -7.87
N GLY A 257 -18.03 -6.03 -7.56
CA GLY A 257 -17.69 -7.41 -7.91
C GLY A 257 -18.47 -8.44 -7.08
N ALA A 258 -18.90 -8.07 -5.87
CA ALA A 258 -19.71 -8.89 -4.99
C ALA A 258 -21.21 -8.91 -5.37
N MET A 259 -21.65 -7.98 -6.21
CA MET A 259 -23.04 -7.81 -6.62
C MET A 259 -23.77 -9.12 -7.00
N PRO A 260 -23.18 -10.07 -7.76
CA PRO A 260 -23.88 -11.29 -8.18
C PRO A 260 -24.47 -12.11 -7.03
N TYR A 261 -23.84 -12.10 -5.85
CA TYR A 261 -24.32 -12.83 -4.67
C TYR A 261 -24.82 -11.91 -3.56
N ALA A 262 -24.19 -10.74 -3.37
CA ALA A 262 -24.55 -9.82 -2.28
C ALA A 262 -25.96 -9.24 -2.45
N GLN A 263 -26.45 -9.08 -3.68
CA GLN A 263 -27.82 -8.59 -3.95
C GLN A 263 -28.92 -9.51 -3.38
N TRP A 264 -28.59 -10.79 -3.16
CA TRP A 264 -29.52 -11.83 -2.72
C TRP A 264 -29.38 -12.15 -1.23
N HIS A 265 -28.54 -11.42 -0.50
CA HIS A 265 -28.18 -11.76 0.88
C HIS A 265 -27.52 -13.15 1.05
N TYR A 266 -26.99 -13.74 -0.03
CA TYR A 266 -26.15 -14.94 0.05
C TYR A 266 -24.92 -14.66 0.95
N PRO A 267 -24.52 -15.60 1.82
CA PRO A 267 -24.99 -16.99 1.95
C PRO A 267 -26.10 -17.22 2.99
N PHE A 268 -26.80 -16.17 3.43
CA PHE A 268 -27.78 -16.26 4.52
C PHE A 268 -29.20 -16.59 4.04
N GLU A 269 -29.55 -16.14 2.83
CA GLU A 269 -30.79 -16.43 2.09
C GLU A 269 -30.45 -17.05 0.73
#